data_AF-A0A8X8ASN4-F1
#
_entry.id   AF-A0A8X8ASN4-F1
#
_cell.length_a   1.000
_cell.length_b   1.000
_cell.length_c   1.000
_cell.angle_alpha   90.00
_cell.angle_beta   90.00
_cell.angle_gamma   90.00
#
_symmetry.space_group_name_H-M   'P 1'
#
loop_
_entity.id
_entity.type
_entity.pdbx_description
1 polymer ?
#
loop_
_entity_poly.entity_id
_entity_poly.type
_entity_poly.pdbx_seq_one_letter_code
_entity_poly.pdbx_strand_id
1 'polypeptide(L)'
;MSSSSSVSGNYGRRHLNAERGMPKQCWCGQPAELLTSGSVTNPGRLYYCCARGYHKRHLFKWADECLVEEVEDIKHMISGMSDDISFLILSVAFGWEKRLK
;
A
#
# COMPACT_ATOMS: atom_id res chain seq x y z
N MET A 1 2.10 -19.73 -36.64
CA MET A 1 0.83 -18.99 -36.81
C MET A 1 0.43 -18.49 -35.44
N SER A 2 0.51 -17.17 -35.22
CA SER A 2 0.35 -16.54 -33.91
C SER A 2 -1.12 -16.60 -33.48
N SER A 3 -1.38 -17.19 -32.31
CA SER A 3 -2.70 -17.16 -31.69
C SER A 3 -2.89 -15.84 -30.97
N SER A 4 -3.78 -15.01 -31.49
CA SER A 4 -4.23 -13.76 -30.88
C SER A 4 -4.91 -14.05 -29.55
N SER A 5 -4.33 -13.62 -28.43
CA SER A 5 -5.00 -13.61 -27.14
C SER A 5 -5.83 -12.33 -27.01
N SER A 6 -7.14 -12.50 -27.17
CA SER A 6 -8.16 -11.51 -26.84
C SER A 6 -7.96 -11.02 -25.40
N VAL A 7 -7.93 -9.70 -25.21
CA VAL A 7 -7.87 -9.06 -23.89
C VAL A 7 -9.16 -9.38 -23.15
N SER A 8 -9.13 -10.45 -22.37
CA SER A 8 -10.21 -10.86 -21.48
C SER A 8 -10.35 -9.82 -20.38
N GLY A 9 -11.46 -9.06 -20.43
CA GLY A 9 -11.77 -8.00 -19.48
C GLY A 9 -11.62 -8.43 -18.02
N ASN A 10 -11.06 -7.50 -17.23
CA ASN A 10 -10.71 -7.63 -15.81
C ASN A 10 -11.90 -8.09 -14.93
N TYR A 11 -12.04 -9.41 -14.75
CA TYR A 11 -12.93 -10.00 -13.73
C TYR A 11 -12.27 -10.08 -12.32
N GLY A 12 -11.14 -9.40 -12.11
CA GLY A 12 -10.34 -9.42 -10.87
C GLY A 12 -10.61 -8.28 -9.86
N ARG A 13 -11.58 -7.38 -10.10
CA ARG A 13 -11.84 -6.19 -9.26
C ARG A 13 -12.42 -6.46 -7.86
N ARG A 14 -12.32 -7.69 -7.34
CA ARG A 14 -12.78 -8.03 -5.97
C ARG A 14 -11.73 -7.75 -4.89
N HIS A 15 -10.50 -7.38 -5.26
CA HIS A 15 -9.37 -7.26 -4.31
C HIS A 15 -8.89 -5.83 -4.01
N LEU A 16 -9.51 -4.77 -4.55
CA LEU A 16 -9.15 -3.38 -4.22
C LEU A 16 -9.47 -2.99 -2.76
N ASN A 17 -10.32 -3.76 -2.08
CA ASN A 17 -10.57 -3.60 -0.64
C ASN A 17 -9.44 -4.22 0.23
N ALA A 18 -8.49 -4.93 -0.40
CA ALA A 18 -7.40 -5.63 0.26
C ALA A 18 -6.02 -5.15 -0.25
N GLU A 19 -5.98 -4.02 -0.97
CA GLU A 19 -4.70 -3.36 -1.23
C GLU A 19 -4.15 -2.77 0.08
N ARG A 20 -2.86 -3.02 0.30
CA ARG A 20 -2.12 -2.57 1.49
C ARG A 20 -1.99 -1.04 1.49
N GLY A 21 -2.01 -0.44 2.68
CA GLY A 21 -1.95 1.00 2.91
C GLY A 21 -3.31 1.72 2.86
N MET A 22 -3.27 3.05 2.78
CA MET A 22 -4.46 3.90 2.74
C MET A 22 -5.18 3.84 1.38
N PRO A 23 -6.45 3.42 1.33
CA PRO A 23 -7.19 3.36 0.08
C PRO A 23 -7.53 4.78 -0.40
N LYS A 24 -7.30 5.04 -1.69
CA LYS A 24 -7.65 6.33 -2.33
C LYS A 24 -9.00 6.28 -3.05
N GLN A 25 -9.38 5.11 -3.55
CA GLN A 25 -10.55 4.93 -4.39
C GLN A 25 -11.13 3.53 -4.23
N CYS A 26 -12.46 3.43 -4.28
CA CYS A 26 -13.15 2.15 -4.38
C CYS A 26 -13.08 1.61 -5.82
N TRP A 27 -13.15 0.29 -5.99
CA TRP A 27 -13.18 -0.37 -7.32
C TRP A 27 -14.29 0.11 -8.26
N CYS A 28 -15.35 0.70 -7.70
CA CYS A 28 -16.46 1.28 -8.46
C CYS A 28 -16.14 2.66 -9.08
N GLY A 29 -14.95 3.22 -8.84
CA GLY A 29 -14.54 4.51 -9.39
C GLY A 29 -14.71 5.69 -8.44
N GLN A 30 -15.31 5.49 -7.27
CA GLN A 30 -15.64 6.56 -6.32
C GLN A 30 -14.55 6.73 -5.27
N PRO A 31 -14.33 7.95 -4.75
CA PRO A 31 -13.28 8.21 -3.76
C PRO A 31 -13.53 7.42 -2.47
N ALA A 32 -12.43 7.17 -1.76
CA ALA A 32 -12.46 6.70 -0.38
C ALA A 32 -12.68 7.89 0.57
N GLU A 33 -13.60 7.74 1.51
CA GLU A 33 -13.90 8.73 2.55
C GLU A 33 -13.54 8.16 3.93
N LEU A 34 -13.00 9.01 4.79
CA LEU A 34 -12.67 8.67 6.17
C LEU A 34 -13.84 9.06 7.09
N LEU A 35 -14.45 8.08 7.74
CA LEU A 35 -15.61 8.27 8.61
C LEU A 35 -15.35 7.74 10.02
N THR A 36 -16.13 8.24 10.97
CA THR A 36 -16.14 7.77 12.36
C THR A 36 -17.24 6.74 12.56
N SER A 37 -16.89 5.56 13.08
CA SER A 37 -17.85 4.49 13.36
C SER A 37 -18.79 4.88 14.50
N GLY A 38 -20.09 4.89 14.21
CA GLY A 38 -21.15 4.97 15.22
C GLY A 38 -21.63 3.60 15.71
N SER A 39 -20.92 2.51 15.38
CA SER A 39 -21.34 1.16 15.78
C SER A 39 -21.16 0.94 17.29
N VAL A 40 -22.02 0.11 17.89
CA VAL A 40 -21.94 -0.24 19.32
C VAL A 40 -20.63 -0.99 19.64
N THR A 41 -20.14 -1.79 18.70
CA THR A 41 -18.95 -2.63 18.89
C THR A 41 -17.64 -1.86 18.70
N ASN A 42 -17.63 -0.83 17.86
CA ASN A 42 -16.43 -0.04 17.57
C ASN A 42 -16.77 1.46 17.57
N PRO A 43 -17.29 2.03 18.67
CA PRO A 43 -17.68 3.43 18.72
C PRO A 43 -16.44 4.32 18.58
N GLY A 44 -16.53 5.35 17.74
CA GLY A 44 -15.45 6.34 17.54
C GLY A 44 -14.30 5.87 16.65
N ARG A 45 -14.21 4.58 16.29
CA ARG A 45 -13.11 4.07 15.45
C ARG A 45 -13.23 4.58 14.01
N LEU A 46 -12.11 5.03 13.43
CA LEU A 46 -12.08 5.56 12.07
C LEU A 46 -11.97 4.45 11.02
N TYR A 47 -12.72 4.58 9.93
CA TYR A 47 -12.66 3.66 8.79
C TYR A 47 -12.75 4.41 7.46
N TYR A 48 -12.12 3.83 6.44
CA TYR A 48 -12.30 4.24 5.06
C TYR A 48 -13.48 3.51 4.44
N CYS A 49 -14.36 4.23 3.73
CA CYS A 49 -15.40 3.62 2.91
C CYS A 49 -15.57 4.30 1.55
N CYS A 50 -16.31 3.64 0.66
CA CYS A 50 -16.70 4.25 -0.61
C CYS A 50 -17.65 5.44 -0.38
N ALA A 51 -17.47 6.54 -1.11
CA ALA A 51 -18.38 7.70 -1.07
C ALA A 51 -19.84 7.39 -1.44
N ARG A 52 -20.11 6.25 -2.11
CA ARG A 52 -21.48 5.74 -2.31
C ARG A 52 -22.10 5.11 -1.05
N GLY A 53 -21.37 5.09 0.05
CA GLY A 53 -21.78 4.49 1.31
C GLY A 53 -21.37 3.03 1.48
N TYR A 54 -21.75 2.48 2.63
CA TYR A 54 -21.42 1.12 3.03
C TYR A 54 -22.32 0.09 2.32
N HIS A 55 -21.70 -0.85 1.61
CA HIS A 55 -22.38 -1.99 1.00
C HIS A 55 -21.36 -3.13 0.93
N LYS A 56 -21.80 -4.39 1.14
CA LYS A 56 -20.94 -5.60 1.18
C LYS A 56 -19.91 -5.76 0.05
N ARG A 57 -20.11 -5.11 -1.10
CA ARG A 57 -19.17 -5.17 -2.23
C ARG A 57 -18.23 -3.98 -2.30
N HIS A 58 -18.49 -2.89 -1.59
CA HIS A 58 -17.73 -1.65 -1.67
C HIS A 58 -16.61 -1.58 -0.63
N LEU A 59 -15.75 -0.57 -0.76
CA LEU A 59 -14.63 -0.33 0.14
C LEU A 59 -15.09 -0.19 1.59
N PHE A 60 -14.45 -0.96 2.46
CA PHE A 60 -14.47 -0.83 3.91
C PHE A 60 -13.10 -1.31 4.42
N LYS A 61 -12.38 -0.47 5.16
CA LYS A 61 -11.11 -0.82 5.80
C LYS A 61 -10.87 0.07 7.02
N TRP A 62 -10.35 -0.49 8.10
CA TRP A 62 -10.05 0.29 9.31
C TRP A 62 -8.83 1.19 9.09
N ALA A 63 -8.91 2.44 9.55
CA ALA A 63 -7.86 3.42 9.29
C ALA A 63 -6.56 3.11 10.05
N ASP A 64 -6.66 2.55 11.26
CA ASP A 64 -5.51 2.12 12.06
C ASP A 64 -4.77 0.95 11.42
N GLU A 65 -5.48 -0.01 10.80
CA GLU A 65 -4.86 -1.10 10.05
C GLU A 65 -4.09 -0.56 8.84
N CYS A 66 -4.66 0.38 8.08
CA CYS A 66 -3.97 1.05 6.98
C CYS A 66 -2.69 1.76 7.45
N LEU A 67 -2.75 2.45 8.60
CA LEU A 67 -1.61 3.19 9.16
C LEU A 67 -0.47 2.24 9.56
N VAL A 68 -0.80 1.11 10.20
CA VAL A 68 0.20 0.11 10.57
C VAL A 68 0.93 -0.43 9.34
N GLU A 69 0.18 -0.76 8.29
CA GLU A 69 0.75 -1.24 7.03
C GLU A 69 1.72 -0.23 6.40
N GLU A 70 1.36 1.06 6.36
CA GLU A 70 2.23 2.11 5.81
C GLU A 70 3.48 2.32 6.66
N VAL A 71 3.36 2.30 7.98
CA VAL A 71 4.51 2.41 8.89
C VAL A 71 5.47 1.24 8.69
N GLU A 72 4.94 0.03 8.52
CA GLU A 72 5.75 -1.15 8.20
C GLU A 72 6.47 -0.99 6.87
N ASP A 73 5.81 -0.51 5.81
CA ASP A 73 6.46 -0.24 4.52
C ASP A 73 7.60 0.77 4.67
N ILE A 74 7.35 1.86 5.39
CA ILE A 74 8.35 2.89 5.64
C ILE A 74 9.56 2.31 6.39
N LYS A 75 9.34 1.44 7.38
CA LYS A 75 10.44 0.76 8.09
C LYS A 75 11.30 -0.08 7.15
N HIS A 76 10.68 -0.85 6.25
CA HIS A 76 11.42 -1.67 5.28
C HIS A 76 12.22 -0.80 4.29
N MET A 77 11.63 0.29 3.81
CA MET A 77 12.32 1.25 2.94
C MET A 77 13.53 1.87 3.63
N ILE A 78 13.38 2.33 4.88
CA ILE A 78 14.48 2.92 5.66
C ILE A 78 15.59 1.89 5.89
N SER A 79 15.24 0.64 6.21
CA SER A 79 16.23 -0.43 6.38
C SER A 79 17.04 -0.64 5.11
N GLY A 80 16.38 -0.78 3.96
CA GLY A 80 17.07 -0.96 2.67
C GLY A 80 17.97 0.23 2.33
N MET A 81 17.51 1.46 2.55
CA MET A 81 18.33 2.66 2.35
C MET A 81 19.56 2.69 3.27
N SER A 82 19.42 2.23 4.52
CA SER A 82 20.54 2.12 5.46
C SER A 82 21.58 1.12 4.98
N ASP A 83 21.14 -0.02 4.42
CA ASP A 83 22.02 -1.04 3.85
C ASP A 83 22.76 -0.51 2.62
N ASP A 84 22.06 0.18 1.73
CA ASP A 84 22.63 0.82 0.53
C ASP A 84 23.69 1.88 0.91
N ILE A 85 23.40 2.72 1.90
CA ILE A 85 24.35 3.71 2.42
C ILE A 85 25.60 3.02 2.97
N SER A 86 25.41 1.97 3.78
CA SER A 86 26.51 1.21 4.36
C SER A 86 27.39 0.57 3.28
N PHE A 87 26.76 0.00 2.26
CA PHE A 87 27.45 -0.56 1.10
C PHE A 87 28.25 0.48 0.33
N LEU A 88 27.67 1.67 0.09
CA LEU A 88 28.36 2.77 -0.60
C LEU A 88 29.57 3.28 0.20
N ILE A 89 29.42 3.45 1.52
CA ILE A 89 30.52 3.87 2.40
C ILE A 89 31.69 2.90 2.30
N LEU A 90 31.42 1.59 2.40
CA LEU A 90 32.45 0.56 2.29
C LEU A 90 33.10 0.57 0.91
N SER A 91 32.31 0.64 -0.16
CA SER A 91 32.80 0.64 -1.55
C SER A 91 33.74 1.82 -1.82
N VAL A 92 33.37 3.00 -1.32
CA VAL A 92 34.21 4.20 -1.39
C VAL A 92 35.51 3.95 -0.64
N ALA A 93 35.47 3.56 0.64
CA ALA A 93 36.65 3.31 1.47
C ALA A 93 37.63 2.32 0.82
N PHE A 94 37.14 1.17 0.35
CA PHE A 94 37.96 0.17 -0.35
C PHE A 94 38.49 0.68 -1.70
N GLY A 95 37.74 1.52 -2.41
CA GLY A 95 38.17 2.16 -3.65
C GLY A 95 39.38 3.08 -3.45
N TRP A 96 39.41 3.86 -2.37
CA TRP A 96 40.56 4.70 -2.01
C TRP A 96 41.79 3.87 -1.70
N GLU A 97 41.62 2.78 -0.96
CA GLU A 97 42.73 1.92 -0.53
C GLU A 97 43.45 1.23 -1.71
N LYS A 98 42.71 0.87 -2.76
CA LYS A 98 43.28 0.33 -4.01
C LYS A 98 43.98 1.38 -4.87
N ARG A 99 43.67 2.67 -4.69
CA ARG A 99 44.24 3.79 -5.48
C ARG A 99 45.51 4.38 -4.84
N LEU A 100 45.75 4.10 -3.56
CA LEU A 100 46.93 4.53 -2.80
C LEU A 100 48.11 3.53 -2.88
N LYS A 101 47.93 2.38 -3.53
CA LYS A 101 48.97 1.39 -3.84
C LYS A 101 49.37 1.50 -5.31
#